data_AF-A0A2S8WJE8-F1
#
_entry.id   AF-A0A2S8WJE8-F1
#
_cell.length_a   1.000
_cell.length_b   1.000
_cell.length_c   1.000
_cell.angle_alpha   90.00
_cell.angle_beta   90.00
_cell.angle_gamma   90.00
#
_symmetry.space_group_name_H-M   'P 1'
#
loop_
_entity.id
_entity.type
_entity.pdbx_description
1 polymer ?
#
loop_
_entity_poly.entity_id
_entity_poly.type
_entity_poly.pdbx_seq_one_letter_code
_entity_poly.pdbx_strand_id
1 'polypeptide(L)'
;MTNPMTERRQPEQRVTKQRLAVTAALGQVDDFVTAQELHRWLVDEGDKVSLATVYRLLFSMAEDGLVDVLRNPEGESMYRQCVAEHHHHHLVCRICGKAVEVEAPAVEQWAARVAAENGFTEPSHTVEIYGLCPICSAAKNGESTTK
;
A
#
# COMPACT_ATOMS: atom_id res chain seq x y z
N MET A 1 4.40 -39.07 -15.81
CA MET A 1 4.71 -38.10 -16.88
C MET A 1 4.78 -36.73 -16.24
N THR A 2 5.97 -36.34 -15.77
CA THR A 2 6.22 -35.10 -15.02
C THR A 2 6.41 -33.94 -15.99
N ASN A 3 5.48 -32.99 -16.00
CA ASN A 3 5.59 -31.76 -16.75
C ASN A 3 6.51 -30.79 -15.97
N PRO A 4 7.62 -30.30 -16.55
CA PRO A 4 8.49 -29.36 -15.84
C PRO A 4 7.79 -28.01 -15.74
N MET A 5 7.65 -27.50 -14.51
CA MET A 5 7.23 -26.13 -14.24
C MET A 5 8.27 -25.21 -14.88
N THR A 6 7.90 -24.55 -15.97
CA THR A 6 8.68 -23.44 -16.54
C THR A 6 8.59 -22.27 -15.57
N GLU A 7 9.54 -22.22 -14.64
CA GLU A 7 9.76 -21.11 -13.74
C GLU A 7 10.02 -19.86 -14.59
N ARG A 8 9.01 -18.98 -14.69
CA ARG A 8 9.17 -17.70 -15.38
C ARG A 8 10.16 -16.88 -14.56
N ARG A 9 11.44 -16.89 -14.94
CA ARG A 9 12.40 -15.89 -14.46
C ARG A 9 11.84 -14.52 -14.81
N GLN A 10 11.32 -13.82 -13.80
CA GLN A 10 11.06 -12.40 -13.96
C GLN A 10 12.40 -11.73 -14.33
N PRO A 11 12.40 -10.78 -15.27
CA PRO A 11 13.61 -10.06 -15.61
C PRO A 11 14.12 -9.35 -14.35
N GLU A 12 15.37 -9.63 -13.94
CA GLU A 12 16.02 -8.88 -12.86
C GLU A 12 15.93 -7.40 -13.17
N GLN A 13 15.05 -6.69 -12.46
CA GLN A 13 14.84 -5.28 -12.69
C GLN A 13 16.13 -4.52 -12.36
N ARG A 14 16.56 -3.68 -13.30
CA ARG A 14 17.81 -2.92 -13.17
C ARG A 14 17.77 -2.05 -11.92
N VAL A 15 18.68 -2.30 -10.97
CA VAL A 15 18.88 -1.43 -9.81
C VAL A 15 19.44 -0.09 -10.29
N THR A 16 18.60 0.94 -10.32
CA THR A 16 18.98 2.31 -10.70
C THR A 16 19.09 3.18 -9.45
N LYS A 17 19.84 4.29 -9.55
CA LYS A 17 19.89 5.30 -8.47
C LYS A 17 18.50 5.80 -8.07
N GLN A 18 17.60 5.93 -9.05
CA GLN A 18 16.23 6.39 -8.83
C GLN A 18 15.40 5.33 -8.08
N ARG A 19 15.55 4.04 -8.39
CA ARG A 19 14.89 2.96 -7.64
C ARG A 19 15.36 2.95 -6.18
N LEU A 20 16.67 3.07 -5.96
CA LEU A 20 17.24 3.13 -4.61
C LEU A 20 16.72 4.33 -3.82
N ALA A 21 16.64 5.51 -4.45
CA ALA A 21 16.09 6.70 -3.82
C ALA A 21 14.62 6.53 -3.43
N VAL A 22 13.77 6.02 -4.34
CA VAL A 22 12.35 5.74 -4.05
C VAL A 22 12.19 4.72 -2.93
N THR A 23 12.97 3.63 -2.95
CA THR A 23 12.95 2.61 -1.87
C THR A 23 13.40 3.21 -0.54
N ALA A 24 14.47 4.00 -0.53
CA ALA A 24 14.95 4.64 0.69
C ALA A 24 13.91 5.61 1.27
N ALA A 25 13.29 6.43 0.42
CA ALA A 25 12.27 7.39 0.81
C ALA A 25 11.03 6.68 1.38
N LEU A 26 10.57 5.59 0.76
CA LEU A 26 9.48 4.77 1.32
C LEU A 26 9.85 4.16 2.68
N GLY A 27 11.10 3.71 2.85
CA GLY A 27 11.58 3.15 4.11
C GLY A 27 11.71 4.15 5.25
N GLN A 28 11.55 5.46 4.99
CA GLN A 28 11.47 6.49 6.04
C GLN A 28 10.03 6.74 6.52
N VAL A 29 9.04 6.02 5.98
CA VAL A 29 7.63 6.31 6.21
C VAL A 29 6.91 5.07 6.69
N ASP A 30 6.40 5.16 7.92
CA ASP A 30 5.63 4.08 8.51
C ASP A 30 4.18 4.03 7.99
N ASP A 31 3.67 5.17 7.50
CA ASP A 31 2.29 5.37 7.04
C ASP A 31 2.17 5.37 5.50
N PHE A 32 0.94 5.33 4.98
CA PHE A 32 0.71 5.40 3.54
C PHE A 32 0.97 6.82 3.00
N VAL A 33 1.63 6.90 1.84
CA VAL A 33 1.95 8.16 1.15
C VAL A 33 1.49 8.18 -0.29
N THR A 34 1.08 9.35 -0.76
CA THR A 34 0.81 9.52 -2.19
C THR A 34 2.13 9.56 -2.99
N ALA A 35 2.07 9.19 -4.26
CA ALA A 35 3.23 9.32 -5.16
C ALA A 35 3.72 10.78 -5.27
N GLN A 36 2.82 11.74 -5.09
CA GLN A 36 3.11 13.17 -5.19
C GLN A 36 3.81 13.70 -3.94
N GLU A 37 3.41 13.25 -2.75
CA GLU A 37 4.14 13.54 -1.50
C GLU A 37 5.53 12.92 -1.52
N LEU A 38 5.64 11.64 -1.90
CA LEU A 38 6.92 10.97 -2.00
C LEU A 38 7.86 11.66 -3.00
N HIS A 39 7.33 12.06 -4.17
CA HIS A 39 8.09 12.84 -5.15
C HIS A 39 8.55 14.19 -4.59
N ARG A 40 7.70 14.88 -3.82
CA ARG A 40 8.06 16.16 -3.21
C ARG A 40 9.23 16.00 -2.25
N TRP A 41 9.18 14.99 -1.39
CA TRP A 41 10.29 14.69 -0.46
C TRP A 41 11.59 14.35 -1.18
N LEU A 42 11.54 13.52 -2.23
CA LEU A 42 12.72 13.22 -3.05
C LEU A 42 13.34 14.49 -3.65
N VAL A 43 12.52 15.40 -4.17
CA VAL A 43 13.01 16.68 -4.72
C VAL A 43 13.61 17.56 -3.62
N ASP A 44 12.98 17.61 -2.44
CA ASP A 44 13.47 18.39 -1.30
C ASP A 44 14.82 17.86 -0.77
N GLU A 45 15.06 16.56 -0.88
CA GLU A 45 16.36 15.92 -0.57
C GLU A 45 17.41 16.07 -1.68
N GLY A 46 17.04 16.68 -2.82
CA GLY A 46 17.93 16.98 -3.94
C GLY A 46 18.03 15.89 -5.01
N ASP A 47 17.18 14.86 -4.95
CA ASP A 47 17.13 13.82 -5.96
C ASP A 47 16.53 14.31 -7.29
N LYS A 48 17.10 13.81 -8.39
CA LYS A 48 16.63 14.12 -9.76
C LYS A 48 15.76 12.99 -10.28
N VAL A 49 14.54 12.91 -9.76
CA VAL A 49 13.52 11.92 -10.16
C VAL A 49 12.26 12.67 -10.61
N SER A 50 11.74 12.34 -11.80
CA SER A 50 10.47 12.91 -12.23
C SER A 50 9.28 12.18 -11.60
N LEU A 51 8.17 12.88 -11.37
CA LEU A 51 6.93 12.29 -10.85
C LEU A 51 6.48 11.06 -11.66
N ALA A 52 6.56 11.10 -12.99
CA ALA A 52 6.23 9.96 -13.84
C ALA A 52 7.13 8.73 -13.58
N THR A 53 8.38 8.97 -13.18
CA THR A 53 9.31 7.90 -12.80
C THR A 53 8.96 7.32 -11.44
N VAL A 54 8.56 8.16 -10.48
CA VAL A 54 8.05 7.70 -9.17
C VAL A 54 6.85 6.78 -9.36
N TYR A 55 5.85 7.19 -10.15
CA TYR A 55 4.69 6.33 -10.46
C TYR A 55 5.07 4.98 -11.07
N ARG A 56 5.96 4.95 -12.07
CA ARG A 56 6.37 3.68 -12.70
C ARG A 56 7.10 2.76 -11.72
N LEU A 57 7.94 3.32 -10.86
CA LEU A 57 8.68 2.56 -9.85
C LEU A 57 7.74 2.00 -8.79
N LEU A 58 6.81 2.82 -8.28
CA LEU A 58 5.82 2.38 -7.30
C LEU A 58 4.88 1.30 -7.86
N PHE A 59 4.42 1.45 -9.10
CA PHE A 59 3.62 0.43 -9.77
C PHE A 59 4.38 -0.89 -9.89
N SER A 60 5.62 -0.84 -10.36
CA SER A 60 6.50 -2.03 -10.46
C SER A 60 6.78 -2.66 -9.09
N MET A 61 7.03 -1.86 -8.05
CA MET A 61 7.21 -2.36 -6.69
C MET A 61 5.95 -3.04 -6.15
N ALA A 62 4.77 -2.53 -6.50
CA ALA A 62 3.50 -3.15 -6.12
C ALA A 62 3.27 -4.48 -6.84
N GLU A 63 3.59 -4.56 -8.13
CA GLU A 63 3.57 -5.83 -8.89
C GLU A 63 4.54 -6.86 -8.30
N ASP A 64 5.68 -6.41 -7.77
CA ASP A 64 6.68 -7.24 -7.11
C ASP A 64 6.29 -7.59 -5.65
N GLY A 65 5.19 -7.06 -5.11
CA GLY A 65 4.76 -7.25 -3.71
C GLY A 65 5.65 -6.54 -2.67
N LEU A 66 6.44 -5.55 -3.09
CA LEU A 66 7.38 -4.81 -2.22
C LEU A 66 6.72 -3.62 -1.51
N VAL A 67 5.58 -3.17 -2.01
CA VAL A 67 4.78 -2.09 -1.42
C VAL A 67 3.31 -2.46 -1.48
N ASP A 68 2.57 -2.09 -0.44
CA ASP A 68 1.13 -2.12 -0.46
C ASP A 68 0.58 -0.89 -1.16
N VAL A 69 -0.55 -1.07 -1.84
CA VAL A 69 -1.27 0.02 -2.52
C VAL A 69 -2.70 0.07 -2.01
N LEU A 70 -3.11 1.24 -1.55
CA LEU A 70 -4.49 1.54 -1.19
C LEU A 70 -5.01 2.69 -2.04
N ARG A 71 -6.34 2.86 -2.08
CA ARG A 71 -6.95 4.06 -2.67
C ARG A 71 -7.57 4.91 -1.58
N ASN A 72 -7.19 6.18 -1.53
CA ASN A 72 -7.86 7.13 -0.67
C ASN A 72 -9.32 7.37 -1.14
N PRO A 73 -10.16 8.05 -0.34
CA PRO A 73 -11.55 8.34 -0.72
C PRO A 73 -11.71 9.16 -2.01
N GLU A 74 -10.67 9.87 -2.43
CA GLU A 74 -10.62 10.68 -3.65
C GLU A 74 -10.20 9.84 -4.88
N GLY A 75 -9.88 8.56 -4.66
CA GLY A 75 -9.48 7.60 -5.69
C GLY A 75 -7.98 7.59 -6.00
N GLU A 76 -7.18 8.36 -5.28
CA GLU A 76 -5.73 8.42 -5.45
C GLU A 76 -5.04 7.22 -4.77
N SER A 77 -4.06 6.66 -5.47
CA SER A 77 -3.21 5.58 -4.94
C SER A 77 -2.24 6.10 -3.89
N MET A 78 -2.25 5.44 -2.74
CA MET A 78 -1.28 5.61 -1.67
C MET A 78 -0.45 4.34 -1.50
N TYR A 79 0.80 4.49 -1.12
CA TYR A 79 1.80 3.44 -1.08
C TYR A 79 2.44 3.37 0.30
N ARG A 80 2.71 2.16 0.78
CA ARG A 80 3.47 1.91 2.00
C ARG A 80 4.45 0.78 1.74
N GLN A 81 5.68 0.90 2.21
CA GLN A 81 6.58 -0.26 2.20
C GLN A 81 6.09 -1.25 3.25
N CYS A 82 5.67 -2.43 2.81
CA CYS A 82 5.20 -3.46 3.69
C CYS A 82 6.27 -4.54 3.85
N VAL A 83 6.59 -4.87 5.10
CA VAL A 83 7.59 -5.89 5.46
C VAL A 83 6.92 -7.11 6.12
N ALA A 84 5.59 -7.11 6.24
CA ALA A 84 4.90 -8.19 6.91
C ALA A 84 4.98 -9.49 6.09
N GLU A 85 5.44 -10.55 6.73
CA GLU A 85 5.57 -11.88 6.11
C GLU A 85 4.21 -12.61 5.97
N HIS A 86 3.12 -12.04 6.51
CA HIS A 86 1.82 -12.70 6.64
C HIS A 86 0.71 -11.81 6.09
N HIS A 87 -0.36 -12.43 5.57
CA HIS A 87 -1.55 -11.71 5.11
C HIS A 87 -2.19 -10.95 6.26
N HIS A 88 -2.34 -9.64 6.09
CA HIS A 88 -2.91 -8.72 7.07
C HIS A 88 -3.78 -7.69 6.36
N HIS A 89 -4.55 -6.93 7.13
CA HIS A 89 -5.37 -5.85 6.60
C HIS A 89 -4.95 -4.52 7.20
N HIS A 90 -5.46 -3.44 6.63
CA HIS A 90 -5.15 -2.09 7.03
C HIS A 90 -6.38 -1.35 7.54
N LEU A 91 -6.24 -0.68 8.69
CA LEU A 91 -7.12 0.40 9.11
C LEU A 91 -6.41 1.74 8.85
N VAL A 92 -6.94 2.54 7.93
CA VAL A 92 -6.28 3.75 7.42
C VAL A 92 -7.07 5.02 7.71
N CYS A 93 -6.38 6.05 8.17
CA CYS A 93 -6.92 7.38 8.34
C CYS A 93 -7.09 8.06 6.99
N ARG A 94 -8.32 8.51 6.71
CA ARG A 94 -8.69 9.21 5.47
C ARG A 94 -8.09 10.62 5.33
N ILE A 95 -7.47 11.16 6.38
CA ILE A 95 -6.93 12.53 6.36
C ILE A 95 -5.40 12.50 6.27
N CYS A 96 -4.74 11.77 7.16
CA CYS A 96 -3.27 11.81 7.26
C CYS A 96 -2.59 10.52 6.78
N GLY A 97 -3.31 9.54 6.24
CA GLY A 97 -2.73 8.29 5.78
C GLY A 97 -2.29 7.33 6.90
N LYS A 98 -2.41 7.73 8.17
CA LYS A 98 -2.01 6.90 9.31
C LYS A 98 -2.63 5.52 9.24
N ALA A 99 -1.82 4.47 9.29
CA ALA A 99 -2.28 3.09 9.20
C ALA A 99 -1.92 2.27 10.43
N VAL A 100 -2.76 1.28 10.72
CA VAL A 100 -2.45 0.19 11.64
C VAL A 100 -2.77 -1.14 10.98
N GLU A 101 -1.92 -2.13 11.23
CA GLU A 101 -2.12 -3.50 10.79
C GLU A 101 -3.18 -4.16 11.67
N VAL A 102 -4.09 -4.89 11.05
CA VAL A 102 -5.15 -5.61 11.75
C VAL A 102 -5.25 -7.04 11.22
N GLU A 103 -5.38 -7.97 12.17
CA GLU A 103 -5.79 -9.34 11.87
C GLU A 103 -7.32 -9.43 11.89
N ALA A 104 -7.90 -10.15 10.93
CA ALA A 104 -9.35 -10.37 10.91
C ALA A 104 -9.72 -11.84 10.62
N PRO A 105 -9.44 -12.78 11.55
CA PRO A 105 -9.70 -14.21 11.33
C PRO A 105 -11.15 -14.53 10.93
N ALA A 106 -12.12 -13.75 11.42
CA ALA A 106 -13.52 -13.89 11.05
C ALA A 106 -13.79 -13.54 9.57
N VAL A 107 -13.08 -12.54 9.03
CA VAL A 107 -13.21 -12.11 7.63
C VAL A 107 -12.56 -13.16 6.71
N GLU A 108 -11.38 -13.66 7.09
CA GLU A 108 -10.71 -14.77 6.40
C GLU A 108 -11.63 -16.00 6.26
N GLN A 109 -12.23 -16.43 7.37
CA GLN A 109 -13.14 -17.58 7.38
C GLN A 109 -14.40 -17.33 6.56
N TRP A 110 -14.96 -16.12 6.64
CA TRP A 110 -16.14 -15.76 5.87
C TRP A 110 -15.84 -15.77 4.36
N ALA A 111 -14.74 -15.18 3.92
CA ALA A 111 -14.34 -15.13 2.51
C ALA A 111 -14.12 -16.53 1.94
N ALA A 112 -13.37 -17.37 2.65
CA ALA A 112 -13.13 -18.77 2.25
C ALA A 112 -14.44 -19.57 2.14
N ARG A 113 -15.35 -19.41 3.11
CA ARG A 113 -16.66 -20.09 3.09
C ARG A 113 -17.51 -19.65 1.90
N VAL A 114 -17.64 -18.33 1.68
CA VAL A 114 -18.44 -17.79 0.57
C VAL A 114 -17.90 -18.25 -0.78
N ALA A 115 -16.58 -18.27 -0.95
CA ALA A 115 -15.96 -18.80 -2.17
C ALA A 115 -16.30 -20.28 -2.39
N ALA A 116 -16.16 -21.10 -1.35
CA ALA A 116 -16.45 -22.54 -1.41
C ALA A 116 -17.93 -22.83 -1.72
N GLU A 117 -18.86 -22.12 -1.08
CA GLU A 117 -20.30 -22.25 -1.30
C GLU A 117 -20.72 -21.93 -2.75
N ASN A 118 -19.94 -21.11 -3.45
CA ASN A 118 -20.19 -20.72 -4.84
C ASN A 118 -19.28 -21.45 -5.85
N GLY A 119 -18.50 -22.45 -5.40
CA GLY A 119 -17.65 -23.26 -6.28
C GLY A 119 -16.38 -22.55 -6.79
N PHE A 120 -15.95 -21.47 -6.14
CA PHE A 120 -14.66 -20.83 -6.44
C PHE A 120 -13.51 -21.55 -5.73
N THR A 121 -12.35 -21.56 -6.37
CA THR A 121 -11.11 -22.18 -5.88
C THR A 121 -10.00 -21.12 -5.80
N GLU A 122 -9.07 -21.30 -4.85
CA GLU A 122 -7.97 -20.34 -4.60
C GLU A 122 -8.45 -18.89 -4.42
N PRO A 123 -9.42 -18.64 -3.52
CA PRO A 123 -9.96 -17.29 -3.35
C PRO A 123 -8.89 -16.35 -2.79
N SER A 124 -8.85 -15.14 -3.34
CA SER A 124 -8.16 -13.99 -2.77
C SER A 124 -9.18 -12.92 -2.40
N HIS A 125 -8.84 -12.10 -1.41
CA HIS A 125 -9.65 -10.95 -1.01
C HIS A 125 -8.77 -9.78 -0.60
N THR A 126 -9.36 -8.60 -0.71
CA THR A 126 -8.79 -7.36 -0.22
C THR A 126 -9.77 -6.75 0.76
N VAL A 127 -9.28 -6.40 1.95
CA VAL A 127 -10.07 -5.78 3.02
C VAL A 127 -9.33 -4.54 3.46
N GLU A 128 -10.02 -3.41 3.38
CA GLU A 128 -9.49 -2.11 3.74
C GLU A 128 -10.52 -1.41 4.61
N ILE A 129 -10.09 -0.94 5.79
CA ILE A 129 -10.96 -0.22 6.72
C ILE A 129 -10.53 1.24 6.72
N TYR A 130 -11.48 2.15 6.53
CA TYR A 130 -11.19 3.58 6.47
C TYR A 130 -11.88 4.34 7.60
N GLY A 131 -11.13 5.22 8.26
CA GLY A 131 -11.61 5.96 9.42
C GLY A 131 -10.91 7.31 9.60
N LEU A 132 -11.04 7.90 10.80
CA LEU A 132 -10.20 9.00 11.25
C LEU A 132 -9.35 8.52 12.42
N CYS A 133 -8.05 8.79 12.39
CA CYS A 133 -7.20 8.52 13.55
C CYS A 133 -7.60 9.45 14.72
N PRO A 134 -7.21 9.14 15.97
CA PRO A 134 -7.55 9.97 17.12
C PRO A 134 -7.13 11.44 16.96
N ILE A 135 -5.98 11.71 16.33
CA ILE A 135 -5.45 13.06 16.10
C ILE A 135 -6.35 13.83 15.14
N CYS A 136 -6.63 13.27 13.96
CA CYS A 136 -7.48 13.91 12.96
C CYS A 136 -8.94 14.05 13.44
N SER A 137 -9.44 13.08 14.23
CA SER A 137 -10.77 13.18 14.84
C SER A 137 -10.84 14.33 15.85
N ALA A 138 -9.81 14.52 16.67
CA ALA A 138 -9.75 15.62 17.63
C ALA A 138 -9.65 16.99 16.96
N ALA A 139 -8.80 17.12 15.92
CA ALA A 139 -8.67 18.36 15.14
C ALA A 139 -9.99 18.80 14.52
N LYS A 140 -10.72 17.85 13.91
CA LYS A 140 -12.05 18.11 13.31
C LYS A 140 -13.08 18.59 14.34
N ASN A 141 -13.03 18.05 15.57
CA ASN A 141 -13.95 18.45 16.64
C ASN A 141 -13.62 19.83 17.22
N GLY A 142 -12.33 20.22 17.23
CA GLY A 142 -11.89 21.55 17.67
C GLY A 142 -12.35 22.70 16.76
N GLU A 143 -12.52 22.45 15.47
CA GLU A 143 -12.99 23.46 14.49
C GLU A 143 -14.50 23.73 14.55
N SER A 144 -15.29 22.82 15.14
CA SER A 144 -16.76 22.97 15.22
C SER A 144 -17.24 23.84 16.39
N THR A 145 -16.36 24.32 17.27
CA THR A 145 -16.76 25.04 18.50
C THR A 145 -16.71 26.58 18.37
N THR A 146 -16.38 27.12 17.20
CA THR A 146 -16.23 28.58 16.99
C THR A 146 -17.34 29.18 16.09
N LYS A 147 -18.56 28.65 16.13
CA LYS A 147 -19.71 29.25 15.44
C LYS A 147 -20.89 29.49 16.38
#